data_AF-A0AAW5T5P4-F1
#
_entry.id   AF-A0AAW5T5P4-F1
#
_cell.length_a   1.000
_cell.length_b   1.000
_cell.length_c   1.000
_cell.angle_alpha   90.00
_cell.angle_beta   90.00
_cell.angle_gamma   90.00
#
_symmetry.space_group_name_H-M   'P 1'
#
loop_
_entity.id
_entity.type
_entity.pdbx_description
1 polymer ?
#
loop_
_entity_poly.entity_id
_entity_poly.type
_entity_poly.pdbx_seq_one_letter_code
_entity_poly.pdbx_strand_id
1 'polypeptide(L)'
;TVVVKDAFVPKHRFLSYKAMNDGTAGGYRTNTAPVYKMPWGTIHPTTISTPIVGMAYGAYDAHVEHQGKRVRAAFAGEKAKDDPFAKIRIAEAASDIDAAWRQLSGNVADEYALLVAGEEIPFELRARARRDQV
;
A
#
# COMPACT_ATOMS: atom_id res chain seq x y z
N THR A 1 -7.06 3.69 23.09
CA THR A 1 -8.17 4.62 22.80
C THR A 1 -7.75 6.04 23.13
N VAL A 2 -8.12 7.02 22.32
CA VAL A 2 -7.90 8.45 22.61
C VAL A 2 -9.20 9.01 23.20
N VAL A 3 -9.15 9.60 24.40
CA VAL A 3 -10.30 10.22 25.08
C VAL A 3 -10.06 11.72 25.18
N VAL A 4 -10.97 12.52 24.62
CA VAL A 4 -10.92 13.99 24.67
C VAL A 4 -12.18 14.48 25.38
N LYS A 5 -12.01 15.21 26.49
CA LYS A 5 -13.11 15.78 27.29
C LYS A 5 -12.89 17.29 27.45
N ASP A 6 -13.93 18.07 27.18
CA ASP A 6 -13.99 19.52 27.40
C ASP A 6 -12.78 20.31 26.87
N ALA A 7 -12.25 19.89 25.70
CA ALA A 7 -11.07 20.50 25.12
C ALA A 7 -11.44 21.62 24.14
N PHE A 8 -10.86 22.80 24.35
CA PHE A 8 -10.85 23.86 23.35
C PHE A 8 -9.81 23.54 22.26
N VAL A 9 -10.24 23.52 20.99
CA VAL A 9 -9.35 23.40 19.83
C VAL A 9 -9.36 24.70 19.03
N PRO A 10 -8.24 25.45 18.99
CA PRO A 10 -8.19 26.71 18.26
C PRO A 10 -8.27 26.48 16.75
N LYS A 11 -8.86 27.44 16.02
CA LYS A 11 -9.12 27.33 14.57
C LYS A 11 -7.89 26.95 13.73
N HIS A 12 -6.69 27.45 14.08
CA HIS A 12 -5.46 27.15 13.34
C HIS A 12 -4.98 25.69 13.47
N ARG A 13 -5.58 24.89 14.37
CA ARG A 13 -5.35 23.44 14.50
C ARG A 13 -6.44 22.60 13.83
N PHE A 14 -7.33 23.23 13.06
CA PHE A 14 -8.34 22.55 12.26
C PHE A 14 -7.98 22.65 10.77
N LEU A 15 -8.07 21.53 10.06
CA LEU A 15 -7.85 21.46 8.61
C LEU A 15 -9.02 20.74 7.95
N SER A 16 -9.62 21.39 6.95
CA SER A 16 -10.72 20.81 6.19
C SER A 16 -10.20 19.84 5.12
N TYR A 17 -10.83 18.67 5.04
CA TYR A 17 -10.57 17.70 3.96
C TYR A 17 -10.83 18.31 2.57
N LYS A 18 -11.87 19.13 2.44
CA LYS A 18 -12.16 19.87 1.21
C LYS A 18 -11.01 20.81 0.85
N ALA A 19 -10.45 21.53 1.83
CA ALA A 19 -9.32 22.43 1.57
C ALA A 19 -8.04 21.69 1.14
N MET A 20 -7.83 20.46 1.63
CA MET A 20 -6.74 19.60 1.16
C MET A 20 -6.94 19.24 -0.32
N ASN A 21 -8.14 18.77 -0.69
CA ASN A 21 -8.46 18.35 -2.06
C ASN A 21 -8.52 19.51 -3.06
N ASP A 22 -9.00 20.67 -2.65
CA ASP A 22 -9.09 21.86 -3.52
C ASP A 22 -7.73 22.57 -3.69
N GLY A 23 -6.66 22.11 -3.03
CA GLY A 23 -5.36 22.79 -3.11
C GLY A 23 -5.31 24.14 -2.34
N THR A 24 -6.28 24.40 -1.45
CA THR A 24 -6.44 25.69 -0.76
C THR A 24 -6.01 25.69 0.70
N ALA A 25 -5.58 24.53 1.23
CA ALA A 25 -5.04 24.44 2.58
C ALA A 25 -3.85 25.39 2.78
N GLY A 26 -3.83 26.10 3.93
CA GLY A 26 -2.82 27.13 4.19
C GLY A 26 -1.37 26.62 4.12
N GLY A 27 -1.14 25.34 4.39
CA GLY A 27 0.18 24.69 4.31
C GLY A 27 0.80 24.74 2.90
N TYR A 28 0.00 24.76 1.83
CA TYR A 28 0.51 24.80 0.45
C TYR A 28 1.30 26.07 0.12
N ARG A 29 1.11 27.16 0.88
CA ARG A 29 1.87 28.40 0.71
C ARG A 29 3.34 28.27 1.11
N THR A 30 3.65 27.37 2.03
CA THR A 30 4.99 27.23 2.61
C THR A 30 5.63 25.89 2.23
N ASN A 31 4.84 24.82 2.24
CA ASN A 31 5.27 23.46 1.93
C ASN A 31 4.98 23.15 0.46
N THR A 32 5.89 23.58 -0.42
CA THR A 32 5.64 23.62 -1.87
C THR A 32 6.01 22.35 -2.62
N ALA A 33 6.70 21.40 -1.95
CA ALA A 33 7.12 20.14 -2.57
C ALA A 33 5.93 19.36 -3.17
N PRO A 34 6.09 18.70 -4.33
CA PRO A 34 5.00 17.99 -5.01
C PRO A 34 4.28 16.95 -4.14
N VAL A 35 5.01 16.29 -3.23
CA VAL A 35 4.46 15.22 -2.39
C VAL A 35 3.28 15.67 -1.53
N TYR A 36 3.26 16.95 -1.12
CA TYR A 36 2.16 17.49 -0.31
C TYR A 36 0.87 17.65 -1.10
N LYS A 37 0.93 17.65 -2.44
CA LYS A 37 -0.22 17.75 -3.34
C LYS A 37 -0.79 16.39 -3.76
N MET A 38 -0.20 15.28 -3.27
CA MET A 38 -0.72 13.94 -3.52
C MET A 38 -2.17 13.80 -3.03
N PRO A 39 -3.06 13.10 -3.75
CA PRO A 39 -4.45 12.93 -3.33
C PRO A 39 -4.53 12.15 -2.02
N TRP A 40 -5.22 12.71 -1.03
CA TRP A 40 -5.42 11.99 0.24
C TRP A 40 -6.15 10.66 0.07
N GLY A 41 -7.06 10.58 -0.91
CA GLY A 41 -7.77 9.37 -1.29
C GLY A 41 -6.86 8.24 -1.81
N THR A 42 -5.62 8.55 -2.19
CA THR A 42 -4.57 7.58 -2.53
C THR A 42 -3.63 7.38 -1.35
N ILE A 43 -3.11 8.48 -0.75
CA ILE A 43 -2.09 8.39 0.31
C ILE A 43 -2.60 7.64 1.56
N HIS A 44 -3.78 7.99 2.08
CA HIS A 44 -4.26 7.41 3.33
C HIS A 44 -4.53 5.90 3.21
N PRO A 45 -5.25 5.41 2.20
CA PRO A 45 -5.53 3.99 2.10
C PRO A 45 -4.32 3.18 1.61
N THR A 46 -3.45 3.73 0.75
CA THR A 46 -2.15 3.09 0.47
C THR A 46 -1.31 2.90 1.74
N THR A 47 -1.35 3.84 2.68
CA THR A 47 -0.69 3.69 4.00
C THR A 47 -1.25 2.50 4.80
N ILE A 48 -2.52 2.13 4.59
CA ILE A 48 -3.15 0.98 5.24
C ILE A 48 -2.78 -0.32 4.50
N SER A 49 -2.81 -0.33 3.17
CA SER A 49 -2.61 -1.54 2.37
C SER A 49 -1.14 -1.95 2.26
N THR A 50 -0.21 -0.99 2.22
CA THR A 50 1.24 -1.25 2.15
C THR A 50 1.76 -2.20 3.23
N PRO A 51 1.48 -2.01 4.53
CA PRO A 51 1.94 -2.96 5.55
C PRO A 51 1.30 -4.35 5.40
N ILE A 52 0.08 -4.47 4.85
CA ILE A 52 -0.55 -5.77 4.61
C ILE A 52 0.18 -6.52 3.48
N VAL A 53 0.55 -5.84 2.40
CA VAL A 53 1.42 -6.40 1.35
C VAL A 53 2.77 -6.83 1.94
N GLY A 54 3.36 -6.02 2.82
CA GLY A 54 4.58 -6.39 3.55
C GLY A 54 4.43 -7.64 4.42
N MET A 55 3.29 -7.79 5.11
CA MET A 55 2.98 -9.03 5.85
C MET A 55 2.88 -10.24 4.91
N ALA A 56 2.32 -10.06 3.71
CA ALA A 56 2.22 -11.13 2.72
C ALA A 56 3.60 -11.58 2.24
N TYR A 57 4.52 -10.65 1.95
CA TYR A 57 5.93 -10.96 1.68
C TYR A 57 6.58 -11.73 2.84
N GLY A 58 6.41 -11.25 4.08
CA GLY A 58 6.97 -11.93 5.25
C GLY A 58 6.41 -13.35 5.46
N ALA A 59 5.10 -13.54 5.25
CA ALA A 59 4.47 -14.85 5.33
C ALA A 59 4.94 -15.80 4.22
N TYR A 60 5.11 -15.27 3.00
CA TYR A 60 5.65 -16.00 1.85
C TYR A 60 7.07 -16.49 2.12
N ASP A 61 7.97 -15.60 2.54
CA ASP A 61 9.37 -15.94 2.82
C ASP A 61 9.48 -17.01 3.92
N ALA A 62 8.74 -16.82 5.02
CA ALA A 62 8.70 -17.79 6.11
C ALA A 62 8.17 -19.16 5.66
N HIS A 63 7.15 -19.18 4.78
CA HIS A 63 6.61 -20.41 4.23
C HIS A 63 7.62 -21.13 3.33
N VAL A 64 8.24 -20.41 2.39
CA VAL A 64 9.23 -20.97 1.45
C VAL A 64 10.45 -21.51 2.21
N GLU A 65 10.96 -20.77 3.19
CA GLU A 65 12.07 -21.21 4.03
C GLU A 65 11.73 -22.51 4.75
N HIS A 66 10.56 -22.57 5.40
CA HIS A 66 10.13 -23.75 6.13
C HIS A 66 9.93 -24.96 5.20
N GLN A 67 9.23 -24.78 4.08
CA GLN A 67 8.98 -25.86 3.12
C GLN A 67 10.26 -26.37 2.45
N GLY A 68 11.21 -25.48 2.14
CA GLY A 68 12.49 -25.86 1.53
C GLY A 68 13.34 -26.78 2.41
N LYS A 69 13.20 -26.66 3.74
CA LYS A 69 13.91 -27.49 4.73
C LYS A 69 13.10 -28.74 5.14
N ARG A 70 11.81 -28.82 4.81
CA ARG A 70 10.90 -29.84 5.34
C ARG A 70 11.13 -31.21 4.71
N VAL A 71 11.42 -32.21 5.54
CA VAL A 71 11.37 -33.64 5.18
C VAL A 71 10.04 -34.20 5.68
N ARG A 72 9.28 -34.93 4.84
CA ARG A 72 7.98 -35.49 5.28
C ARG A 72 8.26 -36.59 6.30
N ALA A 73 7.89 -36.36 7.56
CA ALA A 73 8.03 -37.36 8.63
C ALA A 73 7.05 -38.54 8.48
N ALA A 74 5.93 -38.35 7.77
CA ALA A 74 4.85 -39.33 7.64
C ALA A 74 5.11 -40.45 6.62
N PHE A 75 6.04 -40.25 5.67
CA PHE A 75 6.41 -41.25 4.67
C PHE A 75 7.93 -41.25 4.51
N ALA A 76 8.58 -42.32 4.98
CA ALA A 76 10.03 -42.46 4.92
C ALA A 76 10.53 -42.33 3.47
N GLY A 77 11.24 -41.24 3.17
CA GLY A 77 11.93 -41.03 1.90
C GLY A 77 11.33 -40.00 0.95
N GLU A 78 10.09 -39.52 1.16
CA GLU A 78 9.52 -38.47 0.31
C GLU A 78 9.89 -37.07 0.81
N LYS A 79 10.61 -36.31 -0.03
CA LYS A 79 10.92 -34.91 0.27
C LYS A 79 9.70 -34.05 -0.09
N ALA A 80 9.25 -33.21 0.85
CA ALA A 80 8.13 -32.29 0.61
C ALA A 80 8.38 -31.33 -0.58
N LYS A 81 9.65 -31.09 -0.91
CA LYS A 81 10.09 -30.29 -2.06
C LYS A 81 9.64 -30.83 -3.42
N ASP A 82 9.29 -32.12 -3.51
CA ASP A 82 8.93 -32.76 -4.78
C ASP A 82 7.41 -32.75 -5.01
N ASP A 83 6.64 -32.14 -4.11
CA ASP A 83 5.19 -31.93 -4.25
C ASP A 83 4.87 -30.84 -5.30
N PRO A 84 4.27 -31.20 -6.45
CA PRO A 84 3.94 -30.23 -7.48
C PRO A 84 2.82 -29.27 -7.04
N PHE A 85 1.90 -29.69 -6.18
CA PHE A 85 0.79 -28.85 -5.73
C PHE A 85 1.28 -27.74 -4.81
N ALA A 86 2.24 -28.04 -3.93
CA ALA A 86 2.88 -27.03 -3.08
C ALA A 86 3.60 -25.96 -3.93
N LYS A 87 4.27 -26.36 -5.01
CA LYS A 87 4.95 -25.43 -5.93
C LYS A 87 3.98 -24.49 -6.63
N ILE A 88 2.82 -24.99 -7.06
CA ILE A 88 1.80 -24.16 -7.70
C ILE A 88 1.29 -23.09 -6.72
N ARG A 89 1.00 -23.47 -5.47
CA ARG A 89 0.55 -22.49 -4.45
C ARG A 89 1.59 -21.42 -4.15
N ILE A 90 2.87 -21.81 -4.07
CA ILE A 90 3.99 -20.86 -3.92
C ILE A 90 4.06 -19.90 -5.12
N ALA A 91 3.95 -20.43 -6.34
CA ALA A 91 4.02 -19.62 -7.55
C ALA A 91 2.85 -18.62 -7.67
N GLU A 92 1.63 -19.06 -7.39
CA GLU A 92 0.43 -18.21 -7.38
C GLU A 92 0.56 -17.11 -6.32
N ALA A 93 0.91 -17.46 -5.08
CA ALA A 93 1.08 -16.49 -4.00
C ALA A 93 2.16 -15.45 -4.32
N ALA A 94 3.31 -15.87 -4.87
CA ALA A 94 4.37 -14.96 -5.27
C ALA A 94 3.89 -13.96 -6.34
N SER A 95 3.16 -14.47 -7.35
CA SER A 95 2.63 -13.65 -8.44
C SER A 95 1.61 -12.61 -7.93
N ASP A 96 0.69 -13.03 -7.07
CA ASP A 96 -0.36 -12.14 -6.55
C ASP A 96 0.22 -11.06 -5.62
N ILE A 97 1.20 -11.41 -4.79
CA ILE A 97 1.88 -10.44 -3.91
C ILE A 97 2.64 -9.40 -4.74
N ASP A 98 3.40 -9.83 -5.76
CA ASP A 98 4.14 -8.92 -6.64
C ASP A 98 3.19 -8.02 -7.45
N ALA A 99 2.07 -8.56 -7.95
CA ALA A 99 1.05 -7.78 -8.64
C ALA A 99 0.45 -6.69 -7.72
N ALA A 100 0.10 -7.05 -6.49
CA ALA A 100 -0.42 -6.09 -5.51
C ALA A 100 0.58 -4.96 -5.23
N TRP A 101 1.87 -5.28 -5.05
CA TRP A 101 2.90 -4.27 -4.85
C TRP A 101 3.08 -3.36 -6.08
N ARG A 102 3.12 -3.94 -7.29
CA ARG A 102 3.25 -3.18 -8.54
C ARG A 102 2.12 -2.20 -8.76
N GLN A 103 0.88 -2.63 -8.52
CA GLN A 103 -0.27 -1.74 -8.69
C GLN A 103 -0.28 -0.63 -7.64
N LEU A 104 -0.05 -0.98 -6.37
CA LEU A 104 -0.08 -0.02 -5.27
C LEU A 104 1.02 1.04 -5.40
N SER A 105 2.26 0.61 -5.60
CA SER A 105 3.41 1.51 -5.75
C SER A 105 3.40 2.23 -7.09
N GLY A 106 2.97 1.57 -8.16
CA GLY A 106 2.86 2.15 -9.51
C GLY A 106 1.85 3.29 -9.57
N ASN A 107 0.66 3.12 -8.98
CA ASN A 107 -0.33 4.20 -8.94
C ASN A 107 0.18 5.42 -8.17
N VAL A 108 0.88 5.22 -7.05
CA VAL A 108 1.52 6.33 -6.31
C VAL A 108 2.62 6.99 -7.15
N ALA A 109 3.43 6.22 -7.85
CA ALA A 109 4.50 6.73 -8.70
C ALA A 109 3.96 7.55 -9.88
N ASP A 110 2.91 7.06 -10.56
CA ASP A 110 2.26 7.74 -11.67
C ASP A 110 1.67 9.09 -11.24
N GLU A 111 0.92 9.10 -10.13
CA GLU A 111 0.37 10.34 -9.55
C GLU A 111 1.47 11.34 -9.19
N TYR A 112 2.54 10.86 -8.56
CA TYR A 112 3.64 11.70 -8.14
C TYR A 112 4.44 12.26 -9.32
N ALA A 113 4.64 11.48 -10.38
CA ALA A 113 5.34 11.91 -11.59
C ALA A 113 4.62 13.08 -12.26
N LEU A 114 3.29 13.03 -12.36
CA LEU A 114 2.48 14.15 -12.88
C LEU A 114 2.64 15.41 -12.03
N LEU A 115 2.60 15.29 -10.70
CA LEU A 115 2.79 16.44 -9.81
C LEU A 115 4.20 17.03 -9.91
N VAL A 116 5.23 16.20 -10.11
CA VAL A 116 6.61 16.66 -10.35
C VAL A 116 6.71 17.39 -11.69
N ALA A 117 5.98 16.95 -12.72
CA ALA A 117 5.88 17.62 -14.02
C ALA A 117 5.03 18.90 -13.97
N GLY A 118 4.36 19.19 -12.85
CA GLY A 118 3.46 20.34 -12.72
C GLY A 118 2.09 20.13 -13.35
N GLU A 119 1.72 18.88 -13.60
CA GLU A 119 0.46 18.48 -14.21
C GLU A 119 -0.61 18.13 -13.16
N GLU A 120 -1.88 18.23 -13.56
CA GLU A 120 -3.00 17.77 -12.74
C GLU A 120 -3.14 16.24 -12.85
N ILE A 121 -3.47 15.59 -11.73
CA ILE A 121 -3.74 14.14 -11.72
C ILE A 121 -5.14 13.87 -12.30
N PRO A 122 -5.26 13.14 -13.42
CA PRO A 122 -6.54 12.82 -14.01
C PRO A 122 -7.46 12.06 -13.05
N PHE A 123 -8.76 12.29 -13.16
CA PHE A 123 -9.74 11.58 -12.34
C PHE A 123 -9.67 10.06 -12.51
N GLU A 124 -9.46 9.56 -13.73
CA GLU A 124 -9.35 8.12 -13.99
C GLU A 124 -8.18 7.47 -13.26
N LEU A 125 -7.04 8.17 -13.17
CA LEU A 125 -5.88 7.69 -12.41
C LEU A 125 -6.21 7.58 -10.92
N ARG A 126 -6.86 8.61 -10.35
CA ARG A 126 -7.31 8.57 -8.94
C ARG A 126 -8.33 7.48 -8.68
N ALA A 127 -9.25 7.24 -9.62
CA ALA A 127 -10.23 6.16 -9.52
C ALA A 127 -9.57 4.79 -9.59
N ARG A 128 -8.59 4.60 -10.48
CA ARG A 128 -7.78 3.38 -10.57
C ARG A 128 -6.98 3.14 -9.29
N ALA A 129 -6.29 4.16 -8.78
CA ALA A 129 -5.59 4.10 -7.50
C ALA A 129 -6.54 3.73 -6.36
N ARG A 130 -7.77 4.26 -6.36
CA ARG A 130 -8.80 3.91 -5.37
C ARG A 130 -9.22 2.44 -5.44
N ARG A 131 -9.36 1.89 -6.64
CA ARG A 131 -9.72 0.48 -6.87
C ARG A 131 -8.60 -0.47 -6.44
N ASP A 132 -7.35 -0.15 -6.76
CA ASP A 132 -6.21 -1.08 -6.61
C ASP A 132 -5.63 -1.12 -5.18
N GLN A 133 -6.14 -0.30 -4.26
CA GLN A 133 -5.69 -0.24 -2.87
C GLN A 133 -6.64 -0.93 -1.88
N VAL A 134 -7.70 -1.61 -2.35
CA VAL A 134 -8.70 -2.35 -1.54
C VAL A 134 -8.76 -3.82 -1.93
#